data_AF-H2YH36-F1
#
_entry.id   AF-H2YH36-F1
#
_cell.length_a   1.000
_cell.length_b   1.000
_cell.length_c   1.000
_cell.angle_alpha   90.00
_cell.angle_beta   90.00
_cell.angle_gamma   90.00
#
_symmetry.space_group_name_H-M   'P 1'
#
loop_
_entity.id
_entity.type
_entity.pdbx_description
1 polymer ?
#
loop_
_entity_poly.entity_id
_entity_poly.type
_entity_poly.pdbx_seq_one_letter_code
_entity_poly.pdbx_strand_id
1 'polypeptide(L)'
;MVYLMRSSTRAVVFSDDISLWNLEHNYVMCRFTPDVPLKCCSVALNGSLIVVGLSDSPTVVTLRLLSCDLTVDQYGRSVIRDVGKSGIFGEKNEKDSESSEEEL
;
A
#
# COMPACT_ATOMS: atom_id res chain seq x y z
N MET A 1 -8.35 -19.29 -1.42
CA MET A 1 -8.09 -19.10 -2.86
C MET A 1 -6.76 -18.37 -3.04
N VAL A 2 -5.98 -18.67 -4.09
CA VAL A 2 -4.69 -18.03 -4.35
C VAL A 2 -4.70 -17.42 -5.75
N TYR A 3 -4.27 -16.16 -5.87
CA TYR A 3 -4.15 -15.45 -7.13
C TYR A 3 -2.70 -15.06 -7.36
N LEU A 4 -2.12 -15.54 -8.47
CA LEU A 4 -0.77 -15.17 -8.87
C LEU A 4 -0.77 -13.79 -9.53
N MET A 5 0.24 -12.98 -9.23
CA MET A 5 0.41 -11.61 -9.70
C MET A 5 1.83 -11.38 -10.20
N ARG A 6 2.01 -10.36 -11.07
CA ARG A 6 3.30 -9.90 -11.60
C ARG A 6 4.23 -11.06 -12.00
N SER A 7 3.88 -11.76 -13.07
CA SER A 7 4.65 -12.91 -13.58
C SER A 7 4.93 -13.98 -12.51
N SER A 8 3.98 -14.20 -11.61
CA SER A 8 4.04 -15.21 -10.53
C SER A 8 5.13 -14.97 -9.48
N THR A 9 5.65 -13.73 -9.36
CA THR A 9 6.57 -13.34 -8.28
C THR A 9 5.83 -12.96 -7.00
N ARG A 10 4.51 -12.73 -7.09
CA ARG A 10 3.66 -12.34 -5.96
C ARG A 10 2.36 -13.11 -5.98
N ALA A 11 1.71 -13.19 -4.81
CA ALA A 11 0.39 -13.78 -4.71
C ALA A 11 -0.51 -13.03 -3.72
N VAL A 12 -1.79 -12.93 -4.06
CA VAL A 12 -2.85 -12.63 -3.10
C VAL A 12 -3.42 -13.95 -2.61
N VAL A 13 -3.42 -14.15 -1.30
CA VAL A 13 -4.01 -15.31 -0.64
C VAL A 13 -5.27 -14.84 0.08
N PHE A 14 -6.39 -15.48 -0.27
CA PHE A 14 -7.68 -15.30 0.36
C PHE A 14 -7.98 -16.51 1.25
N SER A 15 -8.05 -16.25 2.56
CA SER A 15 -8.42 -17.21 3.60
C SER A 15 -9.42 -16.54 4.54
N ASP A 16 -9.18 -16.59 5.85
CA ASP A 16 -9.92 -15.77 6.83
C ASP A 16 -9.55 -14.28 6.69
N ASP A 17 -8.36 -14.01 6.14
CA ASP A 17 -7.85 -12.68 5.78
C ASP A 17 -7.46 -12.58 4.31
N ILE A 18 -7.07 -11.38 3.89
CA ILE A 18 -6.39 -11.15 2.61
C ILE A 18 -4.93 -10.83 2.89
N SER A 19 -4.02 -11.63 2.36
CA SER A 19 -2.57 -11.39 2.47
C SER A 19 -1.89 -11.30 1.11
N LEU A 20 -0.95 -10.37 0.97
CA LEU A 20 -0.07 -10.24 -0.18
C LEU A 20 1.29 -10.85 0.14
N TRP A 21 1.77 -11.72 -0.72
CA TRP A 21 3.02 -12.45 -0.57
C TRP A 21 4.04 -12.06 -1.63
N ASN A 22 5.30 -11.96 -1.20
CA ASN A 22 6.46 -11.99 -2.07
C ASN A 22 6.93 -13.45 -2.17
N LEU A 23 6.73 -14.08 -3.33
CA LEU A 23 7.03 -15.49 -3.55
C LEU A 23 8.52 -15.74 -3.80
N GLU A 24 9.27 -14.73 -4.26
CA GLU A 24 10.73 -14.87 -4.46
C GLU A 24 11.47 -14.93 -3.12
N HIS A 25 11.01 -14.14 -2.14
CA HIS A 25 11.65 -14.02 -0.83
C HIS A 25 10.87 -14.75 0.29
N ASN A 26 9.77 -15.43 -0.05
CA ASN A 26 8.94 -16.24 0.84
C ASN A 26 8.45 -15.49 2.11
N TYR A 27 7.99 -14.25 1.97
CA TYR A 27 7.44 -13.50 3.10
C TYR A 27 6.12 -12.78 2.75
N VAL A 28 5.34 -12.46 3.79
CA VAL A 28 4.10 -11.69 3.70
C VAL A 28 4.42 -10.20 3.63
N MET A 29 4.09 -9.54 2.52
CA MET A 29 4.29 -8.10 2.35
C MET A 29 3.29 -7.28 3.14
N CYS A 30 2.01 -7.67 3.11
CA CYS A 30 0.96 -7.02 3.88
C CYS A 30 -0.23 -7.95 4.10
N ARG A 31 -1.06 -7.61 5.08
CA ARG A 31 -2.27 -8.34 5.45
C ARG A 31 -3.40 -7.36 5.76
N PHE A 32 -4.59 -7.69 5.28
CA PHE A 32 -5.84 -7.00 5.54
C PHE A 32 -6.79 -7.95 6.27
N THR A 33 -7.12 -7.58 7.51
CA THR A 33 -7.97 -8.33 8.44
C THR A 33 -9.14 -7.44 8.85
N PRO A 34 -10.30 -7.52 8.19
CA PRO A 34 -11.49 -6.81 8.64
C PRO A 34 -12.05 -7.47 9.89
N ASP A 35 -12.83 -6.71 10.67
CA ASP A 35 -13.50 -7.21 11.88
C ASP A 35 -14.64 -8.19 11.56
N VAL A 36 -15.07 -8.25 10.30
CA VAL A 36 -16.16 -9.09 9.82
C VAL A 36 -15.66 -10.15 8.82
N PRO A 37 -16.20 -11.38 8.84
CA PRO A 37 -15.73 -12.43 7.95
C PRO A 37 -15.90 -12.08 6.47
N LEU A 38 -14.91 -12.46 5.67
CA LEU A 38 -14.97 -12.30 4.23
C LEU A 38 -15.77 -13.44 3.58
N LYS A 39 -16.63 -13.11 2.63
CA LYS A 39 -17.49 -14.09 1.94
C LYS A 39 -16.91 -14.51 0.58
N CYS A 40 -16.35 -13.56 -0.14
CA CYS A 40 -15.78 -13.78 -1.45
C CYS A 40 -14.73 -12.72 -1.78
N CYS A 41 -13.83 -13.04 -2.71
CA CYS A 41 -12.91 -12.07 -3.26
C CYS A 41 -12.71 -12.26 -4.76
N SER A 42 -12.21 -11.23 -5.42
CA SER A 42 -11.70 -11.29 -6.79
C SER A 42 -10.55 -10.31 -6.95
N VAL A 43 -9.56 -10.69 -7.76
CA VAL A 43 -8.39 -9.85 -8.07
C VAL A 43 -8.55 -9.30 -9.47
N ALA A 44 -8.46 -7.98 -9.61
CA ALA A 44 -8.70 -7.25 -10.86
C ALA A 44 -7.49 -6.38 -11.24
N LEU A 45 -7.47 -5.92 -12.49
CA LEU A 45 -6.45 -5.01 -13.03
C LEU A 45 -5.01 -5.47 -12.72
N ASN A 46 -4.69 -6.72 -13.08
CA ASN A 46 -3.39 -7.37 -12.82
C ASN A 46 -2.96 -7.35 -11.34
N GLY A 47 -3.95 -7.31 -10.44
CA GLY A 47 -3.77 -7.32 -9.00
C GLY A 47 -3.45 -5.96 -8.38
N SER A 48 -3.70 -4.86 -9.10
CA SER A 48 -3.71 -3.54 -8.47
C SER A 48 -4.97 -3.28 -7.62
N LEU A 49 -6.06 -4.01 -7.91
CA LEU A 49 -7.31 -3.95 -7.16
C LEU A 49 -7.71 -5.34 -6.68
N ILE A 50 -8.20 -5.40 -5.44
CA ILE A 50 -8.81 -6.58 -4.84
C ILE A 50 -10.22 -6.19 -4.41
N VAL A 51 -11.21 -6.91 -4.91
CA VAL A 51 -12.63 -6.69 -4.62
C VAL A 51 -13.09 -7.76 -3.65
N VAL A 52 -13.80 -7.37 -2.59
CA VAL A 52 -14.13 -8.25 -1.47
C VAL A 52 -15.58 -8.07 -1.04
N GLY A 53 -16.30 -9.17 -0.87
CA GLY A 53 -17.62 -9.18 -0.25
C GLY A 53 -17.53 -9.51 1.23
N LEU A 54 -18.26 -8.76 2.06
CA LEU A 54 -18.37 -9.02 3.49
C LEU A 54 -19.54 -9.97 3.77
N SER A 55 -19.49 -10.70 4.88
CA SER A 55 -20.52 -11.71 5.20
C SER A 55 -21.78 -11.13 5.85
N ASP A 56 -21.65 -9.98 6.52
CA ASP A 56 -22.68 -9.34 7.33
C ASP A 56 -23.56 -8.35 6.56
N SER A 57 -23.14 -7.97 5.35
CA SER A 57 -23.80 -6.96 4.54
C SER A 57 -23.68 -7.29 3.04
N PRO A 58 -24.60 -6.81 2.20
CA PRO A 58 -24.50 -6.93 0.74
C PRO A 58 -23.45 -5.96 0.14
N THR A 59 -22.53 -5.45 0.95
CA THR A 59 -21.54 -4.44 0.57
C THR A 59 -20.32 -5.11 -0.05
N VAL A 60 -19.82 -4.50 -1.11
CA VAL A 60 -18.55 -4.87 -1.73
C VAL A 60 -17.55 -3.75 -1.47
N VAL A 61 -16.41 -4.10 -0.90
CA VAL A 61 -15.30 -3.18 -0.65
C VAL A 61 -14.19 -3.41 -1.66
N THR A 62 -13.46 -2.35 -2.00
CA THR A 62 -12.32 -2.42 -2.91
C THR A 62 -11.05 -2.03 -2.17
N LEU A 63 -10.07 -2.92 -2.18
CA LEU A 63 -8.73 -2.68 -1.68
C LEU A 63 -7.85 -2.31 -2.87
N ARG A 64 -7.14 -1.18 -2.75
CA ARG A 64 -6.22 -0.70 -3.78
C ARG A 64 -4.79 -0.80 -3.28
N LEU A 65 -3.95 -1.46 -4.06
CA LEU A 65 -2.51 -1.47 -3.84
C LEU A 65 -1.89 -0.16 -4.33
N LEU A 66 -1.44 0.68 -3.40
CA LEU A 66 -0.90 2.02 -3.71
C LEU A 66 0.61 2.01 -3.98
N SER A 67 1.37 1.19 -3.26
CA SER A 67 2.82 1.06 -3.42
C SER A 67 3.17 -0.39 -3.71
N CYS A 68 3.32 -0.71 -5.00
CA CYS A 68 3.70 -2.05 -5.43
C CYS A 68 5.22 -2.28 -5.45
N ASP A 69 6.05 -1.27 -5.13
CA ASP A 69 7.52 -1.40 -5.08
C ASP A 69 8.09 -1.31 -3.65
N LEU A 70 7.35 -1.84 -2.68
CA LEU A 70 7.89 -2.04 -1.35
C LEU A 70 8.89 -3.21 -1.39
N THR A 71 10.17 -2.90 -1.53
CA THR A 71 11.25 -3.78 -1.05
C THR A 71 11.14 -3.80 0.46
N VAL A 72 10.23 -4.62 0.98
CA VAL A 72 10.18 -4.94 2.40
C VAL A 72 11.25 -6.00 2.63
N ASP A 73 12.16 -5.77 3.56
CA ASP A 73 13.09 -6.83 3.96
C ASP A 73 12.35 -7.93 4.74
N GLN A 74 13.03 -9.04 5.00
CA GLN A 74 12.51 -10.19 5.76
C GLN A 74 12.04 -9.86 7.20
N TYR A 75 12.27 -8.63 7.67
CA TYR A 75 11.87 -8.13 8.99
C TYR A 75 10.72 -7.12 8.94
N GLY A 76 10.09 -6.93 7.78
CA GLY A 76 8.96 -6.00 7.66
C GLY A 76 9.37 -4.54 7.51
N ARG A 77 10.67 -4.24 7.29
CA ARG A 77 11.14 -2.86 7.12
C ARG A 77 11.11 -2.46 5.66
N SER A 78 10.42 -1.36 5.35
CA SER A 78 10.47 -0.72 4.03
C SER A 78 11.89 -0.21 3.77
N VAL A 79 12.54 -0.67 2.70
CA VAL A 79 13.90 -0.26 2.30
C VAL A 79 13.86 1.01 1.43
N ILE A 80 12.76 1.76 1.43
CA ILE A 80 12.72 3.08 0.78
C ILE A 80 13.71 4.00 1.52
N ARG A 81 14.87 4.26 0.90
CA ARG A 81 15.61 5.49 1.13
C ARG A 81 14.73 6.60 0.57
N ASP A 82 14.19 7.43 1.43
CA ASP A 82 13.56 8.71 1.08
C ASP A 82 14.51 9.53 0.19
N VAL A 83 14.40 9.34 -1.12
CA VAL A 83 14.98 10.24 -2.11
C VAL A 83 13.82 11.07 -2.63
N GLY A 84 13.57 12.19 -1.95
CA GLY A 84 12.84 13.31 -2.55
C GLY A 84 11.58 13.74 -1.82
N LYS A 85 11.76 14.66 -0.88
CA LYS A 85 10.80 15.66 -0.40
C LYS A 85 9.75 16.09 -1.44
N SER A 86 8.48 16.12 -1.04
CA SER A 86 7.70 17.36 -1.01
C SER A 86 6.58 17.24 0.02
N GLY A 87 6.37 18.32 0.78
CA GLY A 87 5.72 18.36 2.09
C GLY A 87 4.36 17.66 2.19
N ILE A 88 4.27 16.72 3.13
CA ILE A 88 3.00 16.11 3.59
C ILE A 88 2.53 16.71 4.92
N PHE A 89 3.31 17.57 5.58
CA PHE A 89 2.86 18.30 6.76
C PHE A 89 2.98 19.81 6.52
N GLY A 90 1.83 20.48 6.55
CA GLY A 90 1.65 21.90 6.23
C GLY A 90 2.16 22.83 7.32
N GLU A 91 3.48 22.91 7.49
CA GLU A 91 4.13 23.96 8.27
C GLU A 91 4.77 24.95 7.29
N LYS A 92 4.05 26.04 6.99
CA LYS A 92 4.66 27.24 6.39
C LYS A 92 5.61 27.83 7.42
N ASN A 93 6.91 27.67 7.21
CA ASN A 93 7.90 28.54 7.86
C ASN A 93 7.87 29.88 7.14
N GLU A 94 7.17 30.85 7.71
CA GLU A 94 7.38 32.27 7.44
C GLU A 94 8.82 32.60 7.85
N LYS A 95 9.66 32.94 6.88
CA LYS A 95 10.92 33.61 7.13
C LYS A 95 10.74 35.07 6.75
N ASP A 96 10.47 35.89 7.75
CA ASP A 96 10.81 37.30 7.75
C ASP A 96 12.34 37.42 7.71
N SER A 97 12.85 38.14 6.71
CA SER A 97 14.19 38.73 6.75
C SER A 97 14.26 39.92 5.79
N GLU A 98 14.03 41.08 6.40
CA GLU A 98 14.66 42.39 6.23
C GLU A 98 15.04 42.94 4.84
N SER A 99 14.50 44.13 4.62
CA SER A 99 14.84 45.16 3.65
C SER A 99 16.35 45.42 3.56
N SER A 100 16.85 45.64 2.34
CA SER A 100 18.09 46.37 2.11
C SER A 100 17.89 47.30 0.92
N GLU A 101 18.11 48.57 1.19
CA GLU A 101 17.85 49.75 0.36
C GLU A 101 18.77 49.81 -0.86
N GLU A 102 18.23 50.27 -1.98
CA GLU A 102 18.95 50.62 -3.20
C GLU A 102 19.58 52.02 -3.07
N GLU A 103 20.92 52.11 -3.08
CA GLU A 103 21.63 53.30 -3.54
C GLU A 103 22.77 52.85 -4.47
N LEU A 104 22.65 53.20 -5.76
CA LEU A 104 23.72 53.71 -6.64
C LEU A 104 23.15 54.08 -8.02
#